data_AF-A0A7S1AQ03-F1
#
_entry.id   AF-A0A7S1AQ03-F1
#
_cell.length_a   1.000
_cell.length_b   1.000
_cell.length_c   1.000
_cell.angle_alpha   90.00
_cell.angle_beta   90.00
_cell.angle_gamma   90.00
#
_symmetry.space_group_name_H-M   'P 1'
#
loop_
_entity.id
_entity.type
_entity.pdbx_description
1 polymer ?
#
loop_
_entity_poly.entity_id
_entity_poly.type
_entity_poly.pdbx_seq_one_letter_code
_entity_poly.pdbx_strand_id
1 'polypeptide(L)'
;MKAHCLLTYALESGGPQVQNQLQEVLFRHYFTDGKYPDIKNLVEAAQEVGLPADDAKRALEEGQFETQVRREVSQVSGAVTGVPYFIINGKPAFSGAQGPDAFARAFQRA
;
A
#
# COMPACT_ATOMS: atom_id res chain seq x y z
N MET A 1 7.31 -4.79 5.10
CA MET A 1 6.25 -5.36 5.98
C MET A 1 5.52 -4.26 6.75
N LYS A 2 6.17 -3.53 7.66
CA LYS A 2 5.50 -2.50 8.49
C LYS A 2 4.77 -1.40 7.69
N ALA A 3 5.35 -0.87 6.61
CA ALA A 3 4.67 0.09 5.75
C ALA A 3 3.36 -0.47 5.14
N HIS A 4 3.34 -1.74 4.72
CA HIS A 4 2.13 -2.39 4.24
C HIS A 4 1.10 -2.57 5.37
N CYS A 5 1.54 -2.93 6.57
CA CYS A 5 0.66 -3.02 7.74
C CYS A 5 0.03 -1.66 8.07
N LEU A 6 0.78 -0.56 7.92
CA LEU A 6 0.26 0.79 8.13
C LEU A 6 -0.81 1.15 7.08
N LEU A 7 -0.65 0.71 5.84
CA LEU A 7 -1.68 0.88 4.80
C LEU A 7 -2.95 0.09 5.12
N THR A 8 -2.83 -1.12 5.68
CA THR A 8 -3.99 -1.89 6.16
C THR A 8 -4.67 -1.18 7.33
N TYR A 9 -3.89 -0.70 8.31
CA TYR A 9 -4.41 0.12 9.42
C TYR A 9 -5.13 1.38 8.94
N ALA A 10 -4.56 2.10 7.98
CA ALA A 10 -5.15 3.31 7.40
C ALA A 10 -6.47 3.02 6.68
N LEU A 11 -6.55 1.87 5.98
CA LEU A 11 -7.80 1.42 5.35
C LEU A 11 -8.88 1.12 6.40
N GLU A 12 -8.55 0.41 7.47
CA GLU A 12 -9.52 0.07 8.51
C GLU A 12 -9.98 1.29 9.33
N SER A 13 -9.07 2.22 9.61
CA SER A 13 -9.34 3.36 10.50
C SER A 13 -9.90 4.58 9.77
N GLY A 14 -9.48 4.81 8.54
CA GLY A 14 -9.77 6.03 7.77
C GLY A 14 -10.36 5.80 6.39
N GLY A 15 -10.48 4.54 5.94
CA GLY A 15 -11.02 4.19 4.64
C GLY A 15 -10.05 4.37 3.46
N PRO A 16 -10.51 4.08 2.23
CA PRO A 16 -9.65 3.99 1.06
C PRO A 16 -9.01 5.33 0.67
N GLN A 17 -9.69 6.46 0.93
CA GLN A 17 -9.13 7.78 0.66
C GLN A 17 -7.90 8.07 1.54
N VAL A 18 -7.98 7.77 2.84
CA VAL A 18 -6.86 7.96 3.78
C VAL A 18 -5.73 7.00 3.46
N GLN A 19 -6.04 5.74 3.12
CA GLN A 19 -5.03 4.79 2.65
C GLN A 19 -4.29 5.31 1.40
N ASN A 20 -5.02 5.85 0.43
CA ASN A 20 -4.42 6.38 -0.79
C ASN A 20 -3.52 7.61 -0.51
N GLN A 21 -3.98 8.53 0.33
CA GLN A 21 -3.16 9.66 0.78
C GLN A 21 -1.90 9.18 1.49
N LEU A 22 -2.01 8.16 2.33
CA LEU A 22 -0.86 7.59 3.04
C LEU A 22 0.13 6.94 2.08
N GLN A 23 -0.36 6.24 1.05
CA GLN A 23 0.49 5.66 0.01
C GLN A 23 1.34 6.73 -0.68
N GLU A 24 0.75 7.87 -1.02
CA GLU A 24 1.46 9.02 -1.62
C GLU A 24 2.50 9.61 -0.65
N VAL A 25 2.17 9.75 0.63
CA VAL A 25 3.12 10.21 1.66
C VAL A 25 4.28 9.23 1.80
N LEU A 26 4.02 7.93 1.86
CA LEU A 26 5.06 6.90 1.95
C LEU A 26 5.96 6.89 0.72
N PHE A 27 5.39 7.08 -0.48
CA PHE A 27 6.17 7.22 -1.70
C PHE A 27 7.05 8.46 -1.67
N ARG A 28 6.52 9.63 -1.28
CA ARG A 28 7.33 10.84 -1.13
C ARG A 28 8.44 10.66 -0.10
N HIS A 29 8.11 10.18 1.10
CA HIS A 29 9.08 9.93 2.17
C HIS A 29 10.25 9.09 1.70
N TYR A 30 9.97 7.98 1.01
CA TYR A 30 11.01 7.05 0.59
C TYR A 30 11.76 7.49 -0.67
N PHE A 31 11.04 7.87 -1.73
CA PHE A 31 11.63 8.14 -3.05
C PHE A 31 12.09 9.60 -3.24
N THR A 32 11.62 10.54 -2.43
CA THR A 32 11.96 11.97 -2.53
C THR A 32 12.73 12.45 -1.31
N ASP A 33 12.24 12.14 -0.10
CA ASP A 33 12.79 12.73 1.14
C ASP A 33 13.91 11.87 1.77
N GLY A 34 14.15 10.66 1.24
CA GLY A 34 15.19 9.75 1.74
C GLY A 34 14.93 9.16 3.13
N LYS A 35 13.67 9.18 3.59
CA LYS A 35 13.27 8.62 4.89
C LYS A 35 13.09 7.10 4.79
N TYR A 36 13.87 6.36 5.57
CA TYR A 36 13.71 4.92 5.70
C TYR A 36 12.42 4.58 6.47
N PRO A 37 11.63 3.57 6.08
CA PRO A 37 10.35 3.24 6.71
C PRO A 37 10.53 2.48 8.05
N ASP A 38 11.20 3.12 9.00
CA ASP A 38 11.19 2.71 10.41
C ASP A 38 9.92 3.17 11.13
N ILE A 39 9.69 2.70 12.36
CA ILE A 39 8.46 3.01 13.11
C ILE A 39 8.28 4.53 13.28
N LYS A 40 9.36 5.28 13.53
CA LYS A 40 9.29 6.72 13.75
C LYS A 40 8.78 7.45 12.50
N ASN A 41 9.39 7.19 11.34
CA ASN A 41 9.02 7.85 10.09
C ASN A 41 7.64 7.36 9.59
N LEU A 42 7.28 6.11 9.86
CA LEU A 42 5.95 5.59 9.54
C LEU A 42 4.84 6.23 10.39
N VAL A 43 5.08 6.49 11.67
CA VAL A 43 4.15 7.23 12.52
C VAL A 43 4.02 8.69 12.06
N GLU A 44 5.13 9.32 11.69
CA GLU A 44 5.11 10.67 11.08
C GLU A 44 4.24 10.69 9.81
N ALA A 45 4.42 9.72 8.91
CA ALA A 45 3.60 9.59 7.70
C ALA A 45 2.10 9.42 8.01
N ALA A 46 1.76 8.65 9.05
CA ALA A 46 0.38 8.47 9.49
C ALA A 46 -0.25 9.78 9.98
N GLN A 47 0.51 10.60 10.72
CA GLN A 47 0.03 11.90 11.20
C GLN A 47 -0.25 12.88 10.07
N GLU A 48 0.55 12.86 9.00
CA GLU A 48 0.35 13.74 7.83
C GLU A 48 -0.99 13.50 7.12
N VAL A 49 -1.57 12.31 7.26
CA VAL A 49 -2.90 11.97 6.73
C VAL A 49 -4.01 11.98 7.78
N GLY A 50 -3.73 12.51 8.97
CA GLY A 50 -4.70 12.69 10.04
C GLY A 50 -4.95 11.45 10.92
N LEU A 51 -4.12 10.41 10.83
CA LEU A 51 -4.22 9.26 11.73
C LEU A 51 -3.53 9.56 13.08
N PRO A 52 -4.10 9.14 14.22
CA PRO A 52 -3.50 9.36 15.53
C PRO A 52 -2.15 8.63 15.68
N ALA A 53 -1.13 9.36 16.16
CA ALA A 53 0.24 8.84 16.27
C ALA A 53 0.34 7.61 17.18
N ASP A 54 -0.31 7.65 18.35
CA ASP A 54 -0.26 6.57 19.34
C ASP A 54 -0.94 5.31 18.82
N ASP A 55 -2.03 5.45 18.06
CA ASP A 55 -2.74 4.31 17.48
C ASP A 55 -1.95 3.70 16.33
N ALA A 56 -1.38 4.52 15.44
CA ALA A 56 -0.50 4.07 14.37
C ALA A 56 0.74 3.35 14.94
N LYS A 57 1.35 3.91 15.99
CA LYS A 57 2.50 3.31 16.67
C LYS A 57 2.13 1.97 17.28
N ARG A 58 1.02 1.89 18.01
CA ARG A 58 0.52 0.64 18.62
C ARG A 58 0.27 -0.43 17.56
N ALA A 59 -0.42 -0.09 16.47
CA ALA A 59 -0.69 -1.02 15.37
C ALA A 59 0.60 -1.59 14.76
N LEU A 60 1.64 -0.75 14.64
CA LEU A 60 2.96 -1.15 14.12
C LEU A 60 3.80 -1.97 15.10
N GLU A 61 3.75 -1.67 16.40
CA GLU A 61 4.53 -2.35 17.44
C GLU A 61 3.93 -3.70 17.80
N GLU A 62 2.60 -3.80 17.89
CA GLU A 62 1.88 -5.05 18.19
C GLU A 62 1.74 -5.97 16.97
N GLY A 63 2.08 -5.48 15.77
CA GLY A 63 2.02 -6.27 14.53
C GLY A 63 0.59 -6.68 14.15
N GLN A 64 -0.41 -5.86 14.49
CA GLN A 64 -1.84 -6.17 14.38
C GLN A 64 -2.25 -6.69 12.98
N PHE A 65 -1.60 -6.17 11.93
CA PHE A 65 -1.92 -6.48 10.54
C PHE A 65 -0.93 -7.43 9.85
N GLU A 66 0.11 -7.92 10.54
CA GLU A 66 1.15 -8.73 9.87
C GLU A 66 0.61 -10.04 9.30
N THR A 67 -0.27 -10.72 10.03
CA THR A 67 -0.88 -11.97 9.57
C THR A 67 -1.77 -11.75 8.35
N GLN A 68 -2.56 -10.67 8.34
CA GLN A 68 -3.42 -10.33 7.21
C GLN A 68 -2.58 -10.02 5.97
N VAL A 69 -1.59 -9.12 6.09
CA VAL A 69 -0.73 -8.75 4.96
C VAL A 69 0.02 -9.95 4.40
N ARG A 70 0.53 -10.85 5.26
CA ARG A 70 1.19 -12.09 4.80
C ARG A 70 0.23 -13.01 4.06
N ARG A 71 -1.01 -13.15 4.53
CA ARG A 71 -2.06 -13.93 3.86
C ARG A 71 -2.35 -13.34 2.48
N GLU A 72 -2.59 -12.04 2.37
CA GLU A 72 -2.85 -11.36 1.09
C GLU A 72 -1.71 -11.57 0.09
N VAL A 73 -0.46 -11.40 0.52
CA VAL A 73 0.73 -11.66 -0.33
C VAL A 73 0.77 -13.12 -0.79
N SER A 74 0.49 -14.09 0.10
CA SER A 74 0.51 -15.51 -0.24
C SER A 74 -0.56 -15.92 -1.26
N GLN A 75 -1.67 -15.19 -1.34
CA GLN A 75 -2.74 -15.46 -2.31
C GLN A 75 -2.31 -15.11 -3.74
N VAL A 76 -1.38 -14.17 -3.91
CA VAL A 76 -0.95 -13.66 -5.21
C VAL A 76 0.47 -14.07 -5.58
N SER A 77 1.27 -14.59 -4.66
CA SER A 77 2.70 -14.88 -4.87
C SER A 77 2.99 -15.92 -5.95
N GLY A 78 2.01 -16.75 -6.33
CA GLY A 78 2.14 -17.70 -7.44
C GLY A 78 1.92 -17.08 -8.83
N ALA A 79 1.22 -15.94 -8.90
CA ALA A 79 0.85 -15.27 -10.15
C ALA A 79 1.57 -13.92 -10.35
N VAL A 80 2.00 -13.28 -9.26
CA VAL A 80 2.62 -11.96 -9.24
C VAL A 80 4.08 -12.10 -8.81
N THR A 81 4.99 -11.83 -9.74
CA THR A 81 6.45 -11.92 -9.52
C THR A 81 7.14 -10.55 -9.46
N GLY A 82 6.40 -9.47 -9.70
CA GLY A 82 6.92 -8.10 -9.69
C GLY A 82 5.81 -7.05 -9.57
N VAL A 83 6.20 -5.82 -9.26
CA VAL A 83 5.27 -4.69 -9.07
C VAL A 83 5.67 -3.50 -9.98
N PRO A 84 4.70 -2.66 -10.41
CA PRO A 84 3.27 -2.82 -10.21
C PRO A 84 2.68 -3.92 -11.11
N TYR A 85 1.56 -4.53 -10.67
CA TYR A 85 0.85 -5.59 -11.39
C TYR A 85 -0.66 -5.34 -11.30
N PHE A 86 -1.36 -5.47 -12.42
CA PHE A 86 -2.78 -5.10 -12.52
C PHE A 86 -3.63 -6.27 -12.97
N ILE A 87 -4.74 -6.49 -12.26
CA ILE A 87 -5.81 -7.44 -12.57
C ILE A 87 -7.07 -6.63 -12.82
N ILE A 88 -7.76 -6.86 -13.95
CA ILE A 88 -9.00 -6.18 -14.33
C ILE A 88 -10.05 -7.25 -14.61
N ASN A 89 -11.24 -7.13 -14.00
CA ASN A 89 -12.32 -8.12 -14.09
C ASN A 89 -11.86 -9.56 -13.80
N GLY A 90 -10.98 -9.73 -12.80
CA GLY A 90 -10.43 -11.03 -12.40
C GLY A 90 -9.40 -11.63 -13.36
N LYS A 91 -9.00 -10.92 -14.42
CA LYS A 91 -8.03 -11.38 -15.41
C LYS A 91 -6.74 -10.56 -15.32
N PRO A 92 -5.55 -11.18 -15.42
CA PRO A 92 -4.29 -10.46 -15.57
C PRO A 92 -4.35 -9.47 -16.73
N ALA A 93 -4.08 -8.19 -16.46
CA ALA A 93 -4.07 -7.15 -17.49
C ALA A 93 -2.65 -6.91 -17.99
N PHE A 94 -1.72 -6.54 -17.10
CA PHE A 94 -0.30 -6.32 -17.41
C PHE A 94 0.56 -6.21 -16.15
N SER A 95 1.87 -6.37 -16.35
CA SER A 95 2.92 -6.20 -15.34
C SER A 95 3.85 -5.04 -15.71
N GLY A 96 4.38 -4.36 -14.69
CA GLY A 96 5.26 -3.20 -14.81
C GLY A 96 4.53 -1.87 -14.94
N ALA A 97 5.30 -0.79 -14.83
CA ALA A 97 4.81 0.59 -14.95
C ALA A 97 4.44 0.91 -16.41
N GLN A 98 3.22 0.56 -16.81
CA GLN A 98 2.68 0.86 -18.13
C GLN A 98 2.04 2.25 -18.16
N GLY A 99 2.08 2.92 -19.32
CA GLY A 99 1.43 4.22 -19.53
C GLY A 99 -0.10 4.11 -19.67
N PRO A 100 -0.81 5.26 -19.66
CA PRO A 100 -2.29 5.32 -19.68
C PRO A 100 -2.93 4.56 -20.84
N ASP A 101 -2.29 4.50 -22.01
CA ASP A 101 -2.81 3.77 -23.17
C ASP A 101 -2.98 2.27 -22.90
N ALA A 102 -2.13 1.67 -22.05
CA ALA A 102 -2.27 0.28 -21.65
C ALA A 102 -3.54 0.06 -20.82
N PHE A 103 -3.85 0.99 -19.91
CA PHE A 103 -5.09 0.96 -19.13
C PHE A 103 -6.31 1.13 -20.04
N ALA A 104 -6.30 2.12 -20.94
CA ALA A 104 -7.40 2.33 -21.88
C ALA A 104 -7.71 1.07 -22.72
N ARG A 105 -6.66 0.43 -23.26
CA ARG A 105 -6.81 -0.84 -23.99
C ARG A 105 -7.31 -1.97 -23.12
N ALA A 106 -6.85 -2.05 -21.87
CA ALA A 106 -7.29 -3.10 -20.95
C ALA A 106 -8.77 -2.95 -20.60
N PHE A 107 -9.25 -1.73 -20.33
CA PHE A 107 -10.66 -1.47 -20.04
C PHE A 107 -11.58 -1.72 -21.24
N GLN A 108 -11.13 -1.45 -22.47
CA GLN A 108 -11.91 -1.76 -23.69
C GLN A 108 -12.10 -3.26 -23.93
N ARG A 109 -11.21 -4.10 -23.41
CA ARG A 109 -11.21 -5.56 -23.59
C ARG A 109 -11.84 -6.30 -22.40
N ALA A 110 -12.20 -5.58 -21.35
CA ALA A 110 -12.61 -6.12 -20.05
C ALA A 110 -14.09 -6.48 -20.00
#